data_AF-A0A0X8G446-F1
#
_entry.id   AF-A0A0X8G446-F1
#
_cell.length_a   1.000
_cell.length_b   1.000
_cell.length_c   1.000
_cell.angle_alpha   90.00
_cell.angle_beta   90.00
_cell.angle_gamma   90.00
#
_symmetry.space_group_name_H-M   'P 1'
#
loop_
_entity.id
_entity.type
_entity.pdbx_description
1 polymer ?
#
loop_
_entity_poly.entity_id
_entity_poly.type
_entity_poly.pdbx_seq_one_letter_code
_entity_poly.pdbx_strand_id
1 'polypeptide(L)' 'MKTTGASYSMTANHFEVSEIRTIANWNTKFLKAGIEALFRSKGRPRYDMTNPNQPKETKSLTCEQPLEDVK' A
#
# COMPACT_ATOMS: atom_id res chain seq x y z
N MET A 1 5.45 -11.58 -9.69
CA MET A 1 4.47 -10.53 -10.06
C MET A 1 3.37 -11.17 -10.90
N LYS A 2 2.08 -10.97 -10.57
CA LYS A 2 0.99 -11.77 -11.16
C LYS A 2 0.78 -11.53 -12.66
N THR A 3 1.02 -10.31 -13.13
CA THR A 3 0.80 -9.90 -14.53
C THR A 3 1.96 -10.31 -15.43
N THR A 4 3.18 -9.96 -15.04
CA THR A 4 4.38 -10.12 -15.89
C THR A 4 5.11 -11.45 -15.65
N GLY A 5 4.75 -12.21 -14.61
CA GLY A 5 5.46 -13.45 -14.23
C GLY A 5 6.87 -13.23 -13.65
N ALA A 6 7.40 -12.00 -13.69
CA ALA A 6 8.75 -11.69 -13.20
C ALA A 6 8.92 -11.92 -11.69
N SER A 7 10.13 -12.34 -11.31
CA SER A 7 10.56 -12.44 -9.92
C SER A 7 10.91 -11.06 -9.34
N TYR A 8 10.95 -10.95 -8.01
CA TYR A 8 11.32 -9.70 -7.36
C TYR A 8 12.78 -9.31 -7.62
N SER A 9 13.69 -10.28 -7.73
CA SER A 9 15.11 -10.03 -8.05
C SER A 9 15.29 -9.52 -9.47
N MET A 10 14.61 -10.16 -10.44
CA MET A 10 14.65 -9.72 -11.85
C MET A 10 14.13 -8.29 -11.99
N THR A 11 13.04 -7.97 -11.28
CA THR A 11 12.47 -6.62 -11.24
C THR A 11 13.43 -5.62 -10.59
N ALA A 12 14.03 -5.99 -9.44
CA ALA A 12 14.99 -5.15 -8.74
C ALA A 12 16.19 -4.80 -9.64
N ASN A 13 16.73 -5.78 -10.36
CA ASN A 13 17.83 -5.58 -11.30
C ASN A 13 17.41 -4.68 -12.48
N HIS A 14 16.20 -4.87 -13.02
CA HIS A 14 15.72 -4.09 -14.16
C HIS A 14 15.55 -2.60 -13.82
N PHE A 15 15.12 -2.29 -12.59
CA PHE A 15 14.93 -0.91 -12.12
C PHE A 15 16.09 -0.39 -11.27
N GLU A 16 17.22 -1.11 -11.24
CA GLU A 16 18.42 -0.76 -10.47
C GLU A 16 18.12 -0.46 -8.98
N VAL A 17 17.15 -1.20 -8.42
CA VAL A 17 16.78 -1.12 -7.00
C VAL A 17 17.68 -2.06 -6.22
N SER A 18 18.51 -1.51 -5.33
CA SER A 18 19.45 -2.29 -4.51
C SER A 18 18.77 -3.37 -3.67
N GLU A 19 17.62 -3.03 -3.08
CA GLU A 19 16.93 -3.89 -2.13
C GLU A 19 15.73 -4.59 -2.75
N ILE A 20 15.83 -5.91 -2.93
CA ILE A 20 14.71 -6.77 -3.41
C ILE A 20 13.46 -6.60 -2.52
N ARG A 21 13.67 -6.37 -1.21
CA ARG A 21 12.60 -6.12 -0.23
C ARG A 21 11.76 -4.88 -0.57
N THR A 22 12.35 -3.88 -1.22
CA THR A 22 11.63 -2.68 -1.67
C THR A 22 10.57 -3.03 -2.70
N ILE A 23 10.93 -3.86 -3.70
CA ILE A 23 10.01 -4.35 -4.72
C ILE A 23 8.88 -5.17 -4.09
N ALA A 24 9.20 -6.08 -3.17
CA ALA A 24 8.20 -6.88 -2.47
C ALA A 24 7.20 -6.00 -1.69
N ASN A 25 7.70 -5.00 -0.96
CA ASN A 25 6.87 -4.06 -0.20
C ASN A 25 5.98 -3.20 -1.10
N TRP A 26 6.49 -2.74 -2.26
CA TRP A 26 5.69 -2.01 -3.24
C TRP A 26 4.58 -2.88 -3.82
N ASN A 27 4.90 -4.12 -4.19
CA ASN A 27 3.92 -5.08 -4.69
C ASN A 27 2.79 -5.34 -3.67
N THR A 28 3.13 -5.54 -2.39
CA THR A 28 2.12 -5.71 -1.33
C THR A 28 1.22 -4.48 -1.16
N LYS A 29 1.78 -3.26 -1.21
CA LYS A 29 0.98 -2.02 -1.12
C LYS A 29 0.07 -1.85 -2.32
N PHE A 30 0.60 -2.10 -3.51
CA PHE A 30 -0.13 -2.00 -4.76
C PHE A 30 -1.31 -2.98 -4.79
N LEU A 31 -1.10 -4.23 -4.35
CA LEU A 31 -2.18 -5.22 -4.28
C LEU A 31 -3.25 -4.88 -3.24
N LYS A 32 -2.88 -4.18 -2.15
CA LYS A 32 -3.82 -3.83 -1.08
C LYS A 32 -4.67 -2.60 -1.39
N ALA A 33 -4.08 -1.57 -1.99
CA ALA A 33 -4.70 -0.26 -2.11
C ALA A 33 -4.39 0.46 -3.45
N GLY A 34 -3.96 -0.29 -4.46
CA GLY A 34 -3.73 0.22 -5.81
C GLY A 34 -2.54 1.17 -5.93
N ILE A 35 -2.54 1.95 -7.02
CA ILE A 35 -1.45 2.87 -7.38
C ILE A 35 -1.31 4.01 -6.36
N GLU A 36 -2.43 4.54 -5.86
CA GLU A 36 -2.45 5.65 -4.89
C GLU A 36 -1.68 5.32 -3.61
N ALA A 37 -1.62 4.04 -3.22
CA ALA A 37 -0.89 3.57 -2.05
C ALA A 37 0.63 3.76 -2.13
N LEU A 38 1.19 3.84 -3.35
CA LEU A 38 2.62 4.06 -3.57
C LEU A 38 3.01 5.53 -3.37
N PHE A 39 2.10 6.44 -3.71
CA PHE A 39 2.31 7.90 -3.60
C PHE A 39 1.94 8.46 -2.22
N ARG A 40 1.31 7.65 -1.36
CA ARG A 40 0.97 8.08 0.01
C ARG A 40 2.22 8.47 0.77
N SER A 41 2.23 9.70 1.28
CA SER A 41 3.31 10.24 2.10
C SER A 41 3.62 9.29 3.26
N LYS A 42 4.88 8.89 3.38
CA LYS A 42 5.40 8.15 4.53
C LYS A 42 5.58 9.10 5.71
N GLY A 43 5.16 8.68 6.89
CA GLY A 43 5.35 9.42 8.14
C GLY A 43 4.06 9.61 8.93
N ARG A 44 4.20 10.27 10.10
CA ARG A 44 3.05 10.68 10.91
C ARG A 44 2.20 11.65 10.09
N PRO A 45 0.85 11.51 10.09
CA PRO A 45 -0.01 12.53 9.53
C PRO A 45 0.39 13.90 10.08
N ARG A 46 0.58 14.90 9.21
CA ARG A 46 0.79 16.26 9.68
C ARG A 46 -0.53 16.70 10.33
N TYR A 47 -0.52 16.79 11.66
CA TYR A 47 -1.58 17.49 12.37
C TYR A 47 -1.30 18.98 12.20
N ASP A 48 -2.22 19.70 11.57
CA ASP A 48 -2.22 21.14 11.57
C ASP A 48 -2.51 21.61 13.01
N MET A 49 -1.44 21.96 13.75
CA MET A 49 -1.51 22.47 15.12
C MET A 49 -2.25 23.82 15.20
N THR A 50 -2.47 24.49 14.08
CA THR A 50 -3.09 25.81 14.02
C THR A 50 -4.62 25.72 14.01
N ASN A 51 -5.18 24.56 13.65
CA ASN A 51 -6.63 24.37 13.50
C ASN A 51 -7.14 23.24 14.43
N PRO A 52 -7.55 23.56 15.68
CA PRO A 52 -7.98 22.56 16.67
C PRO A 52 -9.25 21.79 16.27
N ASN A 53 -10.00 22.28 15.27
CA ASN A 53 -11.30 21.74 14.86
C ASN A 53 -11.25 20.82 13.62
N GLN A 54 -10.07 20.40 13.16
CA GLN A 54 -9.99 19.49 12.02
C GLN A 54 -10.67 18.14 12.36
N PRO A 55 -11.72 17.72 11.61
CA PRO A 55 -12.40 16.47 11.87
C PRO A 55 -11.39 15.33 11.73
N LYS A 56 -11.24 14.53 12.79
CA LYS A 56 -10.47 13.29 12.73
C LYS A 56 -11.15 12.41 11.70
N GLU A 57 -10.56 12.26 10.52
CA GLU A 57 -11.02 11.24 9.57
C GLU A 57 -10.81 9.86 10.21
N THR A 58 -11.85 9.40 10.89
CA THR A 58 -12.03 8.01 11.29
C THR A 58 -12.21 7.20 10.03
N LYS A 59 -11.09 6.78 9.43
CA LYS A 59 -11.11 5.76 8.38
C LYS A 59 -11.65 4.49 9.03
N SER A 60 -12.92 4.20 8.81
CA SER A 60 -13.55 2.93 9.15
C SER A 60 -12.76 1.83 8.46
N LEU A 61 -11.97 1.09 9.25
CA LEU A 61 -11.36 -0.15 8.80
C LEU A 61 -12.47 -1.20 8.73
N THR A 62 -13.17 -1.29 7.60
CA THR A 62 -13.93 -2.50 7.28
C THR A 62 -12.95 -3.47 6.65
N CYS A 63 -12.19 -4.16 7.52
CA CYS A 63 -11.48 -5.37 7.14
C CYS A 63 -12.39 -6.55 7.51
N GLU A 64 -12.59 -7.43 6.55
CA GLU A 64 -13.29 -8.72 6.64
C GLU A 64 -14.84 -8.67 6.62
N GLN A 65 -15.42 -8.78 5.42
CA GLN A 65 -16.70 -9.47 5.27
C GLN A 65 -16.37 -10.96 5.08
N PRO A 66 -16.85 -11.89 5.94
CA PRO A 66 -16.73 -13.31 5.64
C PRO A 66 -17.53 -13.61 4.38
N LEU A 67 -16.89 -14.25 3.39
CA LEU A 67 -17.59 -14.88 2.28
C LEU A 67 -18.44 -16.01 2.87
N GLU A 68 -19.76 -15.81 2.89
CA GLU A 68 -20.70 -16.90 3.12
C GLU A 68 -20.84 -17.73 1.85
N ASP A 69 -20.73 -19.04 2.01
CA ASP A 69 -20.88 -20.06 0.98
C ASP A 69 -22.24 -19.98 0.28
N VAL A 70 -22.25 -20.07 -1.05
CA VAL A 70 -23.46 -20.36 -1.82
C VAL A 70 -23.21 -21.51 -2.79
N LYS A 71 -23.54 -22.70 -2.28
CA LYS A 71 -24.14 -23.92 -2.87
C LYS A 71 -23.52 -24.57 -4.11
#